data_AF-A0A8J7XMC0-F1
#
_entry.id   AF-A0A8J7XMC0-F1
#
_cell.length_a   1.000
_cell.length_b   1.000
_cell.length_c   1.000
_cell.angle_alpha   90.00
_cell.angle_beta   90.00
_cell.angle_gamma   90.00
#
_symmetry.space_group_name_H-M   'P 1'
#
loop_
_entity.id
_entity.type
_entity.pdbx_description
1 polymer ?
#
loop_
_entity_poly.entity_id
_entity_poly.type
_entity_poly.pdbx_seq_one_letter_code
_entity_poly.pdbx_strand_id
1 'polypeptide(L)'
;MEIDDAVRESTAALDSGKVRASASGLVRHASGLVRDASGLVRDASGLVRDASGLVRNDETTELYKDITKKVRDLCRASVQFSRYMRHFVEIARSTDASGLVRDASGLVREASGLVREASGLVRDILELMDKSEGEEMKDFKDKINDIAGTVQELEKRSTFVEDPEEASNLVRDASGLVRDASGLVRNASGLVRNASGLVR
;
A
#
# COMPACT_ATOMS: atom_id res chain seq x y z
N MET A 1 8.61 13.45 5.04
CA MET A 1 8.33 14.89 5.06
C MET A 1 7.28 15.26 4.01
N GLU A 2 7.48 14.97 2.71
CA GLU A 2 6.46 15.31 1.68
C GLU A 2 5.07 14.67 1.90
N ILE A 3 5.03 13.46 2.48
CA ILE A 3 3.78 12.71 2.61
C ILE A 3 2.87 13.27 3.72
N ASP A 4 3.46 13.71 4.84
CA ASP A 4 2.71 14.27 5.98
C ASP A 4 2.14 15.66 5.66
N ASP A 5 2.84 16.46 4.85
CA ASP A 5 2.36 17.76 4.40
C ASP A 5 1.16 17.66 3.45
N ALA A 6 1.19 16.68 2.52
CA ALA A 6 0.06 16.42 1.63
C ALA A 6 -1.21 16.05 2.42
N VAL A 7 -1.06 15.26 3.48
CA VAL A 7 -2.18 14.87 4.37
C VAL A 7 -2.78 16.07 5.12
N ARG A 8 -1.92 16.99 5.59
CA ARG A 8 -2.34 18.20 6.30
C ARG A 8 -3.07 19.17 5.38
N GLU A 9 -2.58 19.35 4.16
CA GLU A 9 -3.22 20.18 3.15
C GLU A 9 -4.57 19.59 2.69
N SER A 10 -4.63 18.26 2.54
CA SER A 10 -5.85 17.52 2.24
C SER A 10 -6.95 17.72 3.29
N THR A 11 -6.59 17.74 4.57
CA THR A 11 -7.56 17.92 5.66
C THR A 11 -8.07 19.35 5.76
N ALA A 12 -7.25 20.36 5.43
CA ALA A 12 -7.67 21.77 5.45
C ALA A 12 -8.67 22.13 4.34
N ALA A 13 -8.68 21.41 3.22
CA ALA A 13 -9.60 21.63 2.11
C ALA A 13 -11.08 21.26 2.42
N LEU A 14 -11.39 20.73 3.62
CA LEU A 14 -12.62 19.98 3.96
C LEU A 14 -13.75 20.69 4.78
N ASP A 15 -13.68 21.98 5.19
CA ASP A 15 -14.78 22.77 5.88
C ASP A 15 -15.93 23.70 5.23
N SER A 16 -15.91 24.33 4.04
CA SER A 16 -17.04 24.90 3.21
C SER A 16 -18.33 24.14 2.64
N GLY A 17 -18.98 23.07 3.20
CA GLY A 17 -20.43 22.69 2.92
C GLY A 17 -20.96 21.81 1.71
N LYS A 18 -21.82 20.80 2.01
CA LYS A 18 -22.77 19.92 1.23
C LYS A 18 -22.38 19.07 -0.02
N VAL A 19 -22.09 19.59 -1.22
CA VAL A 19 -21.42 18.79 -2.32
C VAL A 19 -20.10 18.17 -1.83
N ARG A 20 -19.63 18.83 -0.80
CA ARG A 20 -18.49 18.58 0.02
C ARG A 20 -18.55 17.43 0.98
N ALA A 21 -19.71 16.84 1.26
CA ALA A 21 -19.75 15.68 2.14
C ALA A 21 -19.10 14.46 1.45
N SER A 22 -19.48 14.18 0.20
CA SER A 22 -18.89 13.10 -0.60
C SER A 22 -17.46 13.40 -1.02
N ALA A 23 -17.17 14.64 -1.46
CA ALA A 23 -15.79 15.07 -1.73
C ALA A 23 -14.91 15.07 -0.46
N SER A 24 -15.48 15.39 0.71
CA SER A 24 -14.76 15.33 1.99
C SER A 24 -14.52 13.92 2.46
N GLY A 25 -15.48 13.01 2.28
CA GLY A 25 -15.29 11.59 2.56
C GLY A 25 -14.17 11.03 1.68
N LEU A 26 -14.22 11.34 0.39
CA LEU A 26 -13.24 10.90 -0.59
C LEU A 26 -11.83 11.40 -0.26
N VAL A 27 -11.64 12.70 -0.03
CA VAL A 27 -10.33 13.28 0.35
C VAL A 27 -9.86 12.77 1.72
N ARG A 28 -10.76 12.54 2.69
CA ARG A 28 -10.41 11.94 3.98
C ARG A 28 -9.88 10.51 3.79
N HIS A 29 -10.55 9.70 2.99
CA HIS A 29 -10.12 8.33 2.70
C HIS A 29 -8.81 8.30 1.90
N ALA A 30 -8.67 9.20 0.94
CA ALA A 30 -7.46 9.38 0.16
C ALA A 30 -6.28 9.81 1.06
N SER A 31 -6.51 10.69 2.04
CA SER A 31 -5.53 11.03 3.08
C SER A 31 -5.17 9.84 3.98
N GLY A 32 -6.15 9.00 4.30
CA GLY A 32 -5.93 7.74 5.01
C GLY A 32 -5.02 6.80 4.23
N LEU A 33 -5.31 6.64 2.94
CA LEU A 33 -4.54 5.82 2.01
C LEU A 33 -3.07 6.30 1.91
N VAL A 34 -2.84 7.61 1.90
CA VAL A 34 -1.49 8.20 1.97
C VAL A 34 -0.74 7.83 3.25
N ARG A 35 -1.42 7.86 4.40
CA ARG A 35 -0.83 7.44 5.68
C ARG A 35 -0.54 5.94 5.69
N ASP A 36 -1.46 5.13 5.18
CA ASP A 36 -1.31 3.68 5.10
C ASP A 36 -0.15 3.31 4.16
N ALA A 37 0.01 4.00 3.02
CA ALA A 37 1.15 3.83 2.11
C ALA A 37 2.49 4.23 2.77
N SER A 38 2.49 5.29 3.57
CA SER A 38 3.69 5.65 4.36
C SER A 38 4.03 4.59 5.40
N GLY A 39 3.01 4.03 6.06
CA GLY A 39 3.16 2.91 6.98
C GLY A 39 3.79 1.70 6.28
N LEU A 40 3.25 1.33 5.11
CA LEU A 40 3.75 0.24 4.29
C LEU A 40 5.24 0.41 3.94
N VAL A 41 5.68 1.60 3.53
CA VAL A 41 7.11 1.88 3.24
C VAL A 41 7.99 1.72 4.49
N ARG A 42 7.51 2.20 5.65
CA ARG A 42 8.24 2.05 6.91
C ARG A 42 8.38 0.57 7.28
N ASP A 43 7.30 -0.19 7.13
CA ASP A 43 7.28 -1.63 7.42
C ASP A 43 8.20 -2.40 6.48
N ALA A 44 8.17 -2.10 5.17
CA ALA A 44 9.05 -2.71 4.18
C ALA A 44 10.52 -2.40 4.44
N SER A 45 10.83 -1.19 4.89
CA SER A 45 12.18 -0.81 5.31
C SER A 45 12.62 -1.57 6.57
N GLY A 46 11.69 -1.84 7.51
CA GLY A 46 11.92 -2.71 8.66
C GLY A 46 12.20 -4.15 8.24
N LEU A 47 11.41 -4.67 7.31
CA LEU A 47 11.55 -6.03 6.78
C LEU A 47 12.93 -6.28 6.17
N VAL A 48 13.45 -5.35 5.36
CA VAL A 48 14.80 -5.46 4.80
C VAL A 48 15.87 -5.48 5.89
N ARG A 49 15.74 -4.64 6.93
CA ARG A 49 16.68 -4.65 8.06
C ARG A 49 16.68 -6.00 8.75
N ASP A 50 15.50 -6.56 9.01
CA ASP A 50 15.36 -7.86 9.65
C ASP A 50 15.93 -8.98 8.76
N ALA A 51 15.66 -8.92 7.45
CA ALA A 51 16.09 -9.93 6.48
C ALA A 51 17.59 -9.94 6.20
N SER A 52 18.31 -8.86 6.52
CA SER A 52 19.77 -8.82 6.45
C SER A 52 20.41 -9.94 7.27
N GLY A 53 19.74 -10.35 8.35
CA GLY A 53 20.15 -11.46 9.21
C GLY A 53 20.02 -12.83 8.57
N LEU A 54 19.36 -12.98 7.41
CA LEU A 54 19.18 -14.26 6.69
C LEU A 54 20.22 -14.51 5.59
N VAL A 55 21.06 -13.51 5.27
CA VAL A 55 22.08 -13.65 4.21
C VAL A 55 23.21 -14.57 4.70
N ARG A 56 23.49 -15.63 3.94
CA ARG A 56 24.46 -16.68 4.33
C ARG A 56 25.40 -17.13 3.20
N ASN A 57 25.04 -16.89 1.94
CA ASN A 57 25.79 -17.32 0.76
C ASN A 57 25.50 -16.38 -0.44
N ASP A 58 26.11 -16.64 -1.58
CA ASP A 58 25.97 -15.80 -2.78
C ASP A 58 24.52 -15.78 -3.30
N GLU A 59 23.81 -16.91 -3.26
CA GLU A 59 22.41 -17.01 -3.70
C GLU A 59 21.48 -16.14 -2.85
N THR A 60 21.54 -16.27 -1.52
CA THR A 60 20.77 -15.43 -0.59
C THR A 60 21.21 -13.95 -0.64
N THR A 61 22.44 -13.68 -1.05
CA THR A 61 22.93 -12.31 -1.27
C THR A 61 22.26 -11.66 -2.49
N GLU A 62 22.15 -12.37 -3.61
CA GLU A 62 21.48 -11.85 -4.81
C GLU A 62 19.98 -11.63 -4.55
N LEU A 63 19.30 -12.58 -3.90
CA LEU A 63 17.90 -12.42 -3.50
C LEU A 63 17.71 -11.20 -2.57
N TYR A 64 18.59 -11.00 -1.59
CA TYR A 64 18.54 -9.83 -0.70
C TYR A 64 18.75 -8.50 -1.44
N LYS A 65 19.61 -8.46 -2.47
CA LYS A 65 19.78 -7.28 -3.32
C LYS A 65 18.51 -6.96 -4.10
N ASP A 66 17.85 -7.97 -4.64
CA ASP A 66 16.58 -7.82 -5.36
C ASP A 66 15.47 -7.30 -4.45
N ILE A 67 15.35 -7.84 -3.24
CA ILE A 67 14.41 -7.34 -2.21
C ILE A 67 14.71 -5.88 -1.87
N THR A 68 15.98 -5.52 -1.67
CA THR A 68 16.38 -4.13 -1.40
C THR A 68 16.00 -3.20 -2.57
N LYS A 69 16.09 -3.68 -3.81
CA LYS A 69 15.65 -2.95 -4.99
C LYS A 69 14.13 -2.78 -5.01
N LYS A 70 13.34 -3.81 -4.72
CA LYS A 70 11.88 -3.73 -4.61
C LYS A 70 11.43 -2.75 -3.54
N VAL A 71 12.08 -2.70 -2.37
CA VAL A 71 11.77 -1.66 -1.36
C VAL A 71 12.04 -0.26 -1.88
N ARG A 72 13.12 -0.07 -2.65
CA ARG A 72 13.39 1.23 -3.29
C ARG A 72 12.31 1.60 -4.31
N ASP A 73 11.82 0.64 -5.07
CA ASP A 73 10.76 0.85 -6.05
C ASP A 73 9.41 1.13 -5.37
N LEU A 74 9.09 0.44 -4.26
CA LEU A 74 7.95 0.75 -3.40
C LEU A 74 8.01 2.16 -2.80
N CYS A 75 9.20 2.60 -2.36
CA CYS A 75 9.43 3.98 -1.92
C CYS A 75 9.14 4.98 -3.03
N ARG A 76 9.61 4.71 -4.26
CA ARG A 76 9.36 5.56 -5.43
C ARG A 76 7.87 5.62 -5.75
N ALA A 77 7.19 4.47 -5.77
CA ALA A 77 5.75 4.38 -6.00
C ALA A 77 4.97 5.19 -4.94
N SER A 78 5.36 5.13 -3.68
CA SER A 78 4.70 5.89 -2.60
C SER A 78 4.90 7.40 -2.71
N VAL A 79 6.06 7.85 -3.22
CA VAL A 79 6.29 9.25 -3.54
C VAL A 79 5.43 9.71 -4.72
N GLN A 80 5.31 8.90 -5.78
CA GLN A 80 4.42 9.22 -6.91
C GLN A 80 2.96 9.27 -6.47
N PHE A 81 2.54 8.32 -5.64
CA PHE A 81 1.20 8.30 -5.04
C PHE A 81 0.92 9.60 -4.26
N SER A 82 1.88 10.07 -3.46
CA SER A 82 1.75 11.32 -2.72
C SER A 82 1.65 12.56 -3.62
N ARG A 83 2.32 12.54 -4.77
CA ARG A 83 2.19 13.61 -5.79
C ARG A 83 0.82 13.60 -6.44
N TYR A 84 0.34 12.42 -6.83
CA TYR A 84 -1.00 12.24 -7.38
C TYR A 84 -2.06 12.75 -6.40
N MET A 85 -1.88 12.50 -5.11
CA MET A 85 -2.76 12.96 -4.05
C MET A 85 -2.83 14.48 -3.89
N ARG A 86 -1.72 15.20 -4.09
CA ARG A 86 -1.76 16.68 -4.10
C ARG A 86 -2.64 17.20 -5.23
N HIS A 87 -2.46 16.65 -6.43
CA HIS A 87 -3.29 17.00 -7.59
C HIS A 87 -4.77 16.64 -7.38
N PHE A 88 -5.04 15.48 -6.79
CA PHE A 88 -6.39 15.05 -6.44
C PHE A 88 -7.13 16.04 -5.52
N VAL A 89 -6.44 16.52 -4.49
CA VAL A 89 -6.99 17.49 -3.53
C VAL A 89 -7.24 18.84 -4.19
N GLU A 90 -6.37 19.29 -5.10
CA GLU A 90 -6.58 20.51 -5.88
C GLU A 90 -7.87 20.43 -6.72
N ILE A 91 -8.11 19.30 -7.38
CA ILE A 91 -9.34 19.07 -8.16
C ILE A 91 -10.57 18.96 -7.26
N ALA A 92 -10.44 18.32 -6.09
CA ALA A 92 -11.52 18.24 -5.11
C ALA A 92 -12.00 19.63 -4.64
N ARG A 93 -11.17 20.67 -4.77
CA ARG A 93 -11.49 22.06 -4.43
C ARG A 93 -12.17 22.83 -5.57
N SER A 94 -12.04 22.40 -6.83
CA SER A 94 -12.53 23.13 -8.01
C SER A 94 -13.92 22.70 -8.49
N THR A 95 -14.55 21.71 -7.86
CA THR A 95 -15.98 21.35 -7.98
C THR A 95 -16.41 20.65 -9.29
N ASP A 96 -15.59 19.74 -9.83
CA ASP A 96 -16.03 18.79 -10.86
C ASP A 96 -16.17 17.37 -10.27
N ALA A 97 -17.41 16.90 -10.13
CA ALA A 97 -17.72 15.57 -9.61
C ALA A 97 -17.20 14.45 -10.54
N SER A 98 -17.19 14.67 -11.85
CA SER A 98 -16.75 13.66 -12.82
C SER A 98 -15.23 13.47 -12.81
N GLY A 99 -14.47 14.58 -12.68
CA GLY A 99 -13.04 14.54 -12.42
C GLY A 99 -12.68 13.80 -11.14
N LEU A 100 -13.44 14.02 -10.05
CA LEU A 100 -13.22 13.33 -8.77
C LEU A 100 -13.42 11.81 -8.86
N VAL A 101 -14.47 11.37 -9.57
CA VAL A 101 -14.73 9.93 -9.78
C VAL A 101 -13.58 9.30 -10.58
N ARG A 102 -13.17 9.92 -11.69
CA ARG A 102 -12.06 9.41 -12.50
C ARG A 102 -10.76 9.32 -11.71
N ASP A 103 -10.44 10.35 -10.93
CA ASP A 103 -9.21 10.37 -10.18
C ASP A 103 -9.24 9.44 -8.97
N ALA A 104 -10.42 9.17 -8.39
CA ALA A 104 -10.60 8.13 -7.38
C ALA A 104 -10.27 6.74 -7.94
N SER A 105 -10.72 6.42 -9.16
CA SER A 105 -10.31 5.20 -9.85
C SER A 105 -8.81 5.15 -10.12
N GLY A 106 -8.18 6.30 -10.40
CA GLY A 106 -6.72 6.44 -10.47
C GLY A 106 -6.03 6.11 -9.14
N LEU A 107 -6.52 6.65 -8.03
CA LEU A 107 -6.01 6.34 -6.68
C LEU A 107 -6.11 4.86 -6.35
N VAL A 108 -7.22 4.21 -6.70
CA VAL A 108 -7.41 2.77 -6.50
C VAL A 108 -6.36 1.97 -7.27
N ARG A 109 -6.08 2.33 -8.53
CA ARG A 109 -5.05 1.66 -9.34
C ARG A 109 -3.65 1.81 -8.75
N GLU A 110 -3.28 3.00 -8.30
CA GLU A 110 -1.99 3.23 -7.65
C GLU A 110 -1.88 2.47 -6.31
N ALA A 111 -2.95 2.47 -5.51
CA ALA A 111 -3.02 1.69 -4.27
C ALA A 111 -2.86 0.19 -4.53
N SER A 112 -3.55 -0.34 -5.55
CA SER A 112 -3.40 -1.73 -6.00
C SER A 112 -1.97 -2.02 -6.45
N GLY A 113 -1.29 -1.08 -7.12
CA GLY A 113 0.12 -1.16 -7.46
C GLY A 113 1.01 -1.32 -6.22
N LEU A 114 0.83 -0.46 -5.21
CA LEU A 114 1.56 -0.53 -3.93
C LEU A 114 1.35 -1.88 -3.23
N VAL A 115 0.11 -2.38 -3.21
CA VAL A 115 -0.24 -3.67 -2.60
C VAL A 115 0.44 -4.82 -3.34
N ARG A 116 0.44 -4.80 -4.69
CA ARG A 116 1.12 -5.83 -5.51
C ARG A 116 2.62 -5.84 -5.24
N GLU A 117 3.26 -4.68 -5.17
CA GLU A 117 4.69 -4.55 -4.84
C GLU A 117 4.99 -5.08 -3.42
N ALA A 118 4.16 -4.73 -2.43
CA ALA A 118 4.31 -5.22 -1.06
C ALA A 118 4.15 -6.74 -0.95
N SER A 119 3.12 -7.31 -1.59
CA SER A 119 2.90 -8.75 -1.62
C SER A 119 4.04 -9.48 -2.33
N GLY A 120 4.57 -8.90 -3.41
CA GLY A 120 5.76 -9.41 -4.10
C GLY A 120 7.00 -9.37 -3.22
N LEU A 121 7.22 -8.29 -2.47
CA LEU A 121 8.31 -8.18 -1.51
C LEU A 121 8.22 -9.26 -0.43
N VAL A 122 7.03 -9.47 0.15
CA VAL A 122 6.83 -10.52 1.15
C VAL A 122 7.13 -11.88 0.55
N ARG A 123 6.66 -12.18 -0.67
CA ARG A 123 6.94 -13.46 -1.34
C ARG A 123 8.44 -13.72 -1.50
N ASP A 124 9.21 -12.75 -1.96
CA ASP A 124 10.67 -12.90 -2.09
C ASP A 124 11.35 -13.13 -0.73
N ILE A 125 10.87 -12.47 0.33
CA ILE A 125 11.38 -12.68 1.69
C ILE A 125 11.06 -14.09 2.19
N LEU A 126 9.86 -14.58 1.88
CA LEU A 126 9.47 -15.95 2.18
C LEU A 126 10.36 -16.97 1.44
N GLU A 127 10.77 -16.65 0.21
CA GLU A 127 11.74 -17.44 -0.54
C GLU A 127 13.14 -17.39 0.10
N LEU A 128 13.58 -16.24 0.60
CA LEU A 128 14.85 -16.08 1.34
C LEU A 128 14.94 -16.93 2.62
N MET A 129 13.82 -17.19 3.28
CA MET A 129 13.80 -17.98 4.53
C MET A 129 13.91 -19.50 4.32
N ASP A 130 14.05 -19.95 3.07
CA ASP A 130 14.27 -21.35 2.67
C ASP A 130 13.15 -22.33 3.10
N LYS A 131 12.28 -22.67 2.13
CA LYS A 131 11.48 -23.90 1.90
C LYS A 131 10.80 -24.66 3.05
N SER A 132 10.79 -24.18 4.28
CA SER A 132 9.95 -24.76 5.32
C SER A 132 8.49 -24.49 4.95
N GLU A 133 7.79 -25.49 4.41
CA GLU A 133 6.33 -25.51 4.29
C GLU A 133 5.69 -25.65 5.69
N GLY A 134 5.98 -24.69 6.57
CA GLY A 134 5.25 -24.56 7.83
C GLY A 134 3.85 -24.01 7.55
N GLU A 135 2.89 -24.35 8.42
CA GLU A 135 1.53 -23.80 8.37
C GLU A 135 1.54 -22.27 8.32
N GLU A 136 2.47 -21.60 9.03
CA GLU A 136 2.60 -20.14 8.97
C GLU A 136 2.96 -19.62 7.56
N MET A 137 3.84 -20.32 6.83
CA MET A 137 4.23 -19.95 5.47
C MET A 137 3.06 -20.08 4.50
N LYS A 138 2.25 -21.13 4.67
CA LYS A 138 1.03 -21.36 3.90
C LYS A 138 -0.01 -20.26 4.17
N ASP A 139 -0.25 -19.94 5.44
CA ASP A 139 -1.13 -18.83 5.85
C ASP A 139 -0.74 -17.50 5.20
N PHE A 140 0.56 -17.21 5.06
CA PHE A 140 1.03 -16.01 4.37
C PHE A 140 0.74 -16.04 2.86
N LYS A 141 0.98 -17.18 2.20
CA LYS A 141 0.69 -17.35 0.77
C LYS A 141 -0.80 -17.22 0.50
N ASP A 142 -1.64 -17.79 1.37
CA ASP A 142 -3.09 -17.70 1.28
C ASP A 142 -3.55 -16.24 1.46
N LYS A 143 -3.05 -15.53 2.48
CA LYS A 143 -3.33 -14.09 2.64
C LYS A 143 -2.88 -13.24 1.44
N ILE A 144 -1.72 -13.54 0.85
CA ILE A 144 -1.26 -12.86 -0.37
C ILE A 144 -2.23 -13.09 -1.53
N ASN A 145 -2.74 -14.32 -1.69
CA ASN A 145 -3.69 -14.66 -2.74
C ASN A 145 -5.06 -14.02 -2.50
N ASP A 146 -5.53 -13.99 -1.25
CA ASP A 146 -6.78 -13.31 -0.86
C ASP A 146 -6.69 -11.81 -1.17
N ILE A 147 -5.60 -11.16 -0.74
CA ILE A 147 -5.32 -9.75 -1.06
C ILE A 147 -5.28 -9.55 -2.57
N ALA A 148 -4.64 -10.44 -3.33
CA ALA A 148 -4.61 -10.34 -4.80
C ALA A 148 -6.01 -10.47 -5.42
N GLY A 149 -6.87 -11.32 -4.88
CA GLY A 149 -8.28 -11.41 -5.25
C GLY A 149 -9.04 -10.11 -4.98
N THR A 150 -8.88 -9.55 -3.78
CA THR A 150 -9.48 -8.26 -3.40
C THR A 150 -8.97 -7.11 -4.28
N VAL A 151 -7.67 -7.08 -4.61
CA VAL A 151 -7.10 -6.11 -5.56
C VAL A 151 -7.81 -6.17 -6.91
N GLN A 152 -7.97 -7.38 -7.47
CA GLN A 152 -8.62 -7.54 -8.78
C GLN A 152 -10.09 -7.14 -8.76
N GLU A 153 -10.81 -7.50 -7.68
CA GLU A 153 -12.21 -7.09 -7.52
C GLU A 153 -12.33 -5.57 -7.40
N LEU A 154 -11.46 -4.95 -6.61
CA LEU A 154 -11.46 -3.50 -6.41
C LEU A 154 -11.10 -2.74 -7.70
N GLU A 155 -10.12 -3.22 -8.46
CA GLU A 155 -9.76 -2.68 -9.77
C GLU A 155 -10.94 -2.78 -10.76
N LYS A 156 -11.67 -3.91 -10.78
CA LYS A 156 -12.88 -4.06 -11.61
C LYS A 156 -13.97 -3.10 -11.18
N ARG A 157 -14.27 -2.99 -9.88
CA ARG A 157 -15.26 -2.03 -9.38
C ARG A 157 -14.88 -0.59 -9.75
N SER A 158 -13.59 -0.26 -9.73
CA SER A 158 -13.08 1.07 -10.10
C SER A 158 -13.35 1.48 -11.56
N THR A 159 -13.67 0.54 -12.47
CA THR A 159 -13.97 0.88 -13.87
C THR A 159 -15.42 1.27 -14.12
N PHE A 160 -16.32 0.99 -13.19
CA PHE A 160 -17.78 1.20 -13.36
C PHE A 160 -18.35 2.28 -12.43
N VAL A 161 -17.49 3.08 -11.82
CA VAL A 161 -17.89 4.10 -10.85
C VAL A 161 -18.51 5.28 -11.58
N GLU A 162 -19.73 5.63 -11.18
CA GLU A 162 -20.46 6.74 -11.81
C GLU A 162 -20.69 7.92 -10.86
N ASP A 163 -20.61 7.71 -9.54
CA ASP A 163 -20.89 8.74 -8.56
C ASP A 163 -19.79 8.93 -7.49
N PRO A 164 -19.73 10.12 -6.85
CA PRO A 164 -18.70 10.44 -5.86
C PRO A 164 -18.77 9.64 -4.55
N GLU A 165 -19.93 9.08 -4.18
CA GLU A 165 -20.08 8.27 -2.97
C GLU A 165 -19.48 6.87 -3.18
N GLU A 166 -19.77 6.24 -4.32
CA GLU A 166 -19.13 5.00 -4.73
C GLU A 166 -17.61 5.17 -4.87
N ALA A 167 -17.16 6.27 -5.48
CA ALA A 167 -15.75 6.64 -5.54
C ALA A 167 -15.12 6.75 -4.14
N SER A 168 -15.81 7.39 -3.20
CA SER A 168 -15.36 7.54 -1.80
C SER A 168 -15.22 6.18 -1.11
N ASN A 169 -16.20 5.30 -1.29
CA ASN A 169 -16.16 3.94 -0.75
C ASN A 169 -15.00 3.13 -1.35
N LEU A 170 -14.74 3.26 -2.65
CA LEU A 170 -13.61 2.58 -3.29
C LEU A 170 -12.26 3.04 -2.78
N VAL A 171 -12.07 4.35 -2.59
CA VAL A 171 -10.81 4.86 -2.01
C VAL A 171 -10.66 4.42 -0.56
N ARG A 172 -11.76 4.30 0.20
CA ARG A 172 -11.74 3.71 1.54
C ARG A 172 -11.32 2.25 1.51
N ASP A 173 -11.90 1.46 0.62
CA ASP A 173 -11.60 0.04 0.47
C ASP A 173 -10.12 -0.13 0.02
N ALA A 174 -9.62 0.72 -0.88
CA ALA A 174 -8.21 0.77 -1.27
C ALA A 174 -7.28 1.10 -0.09
N SER A 175 -7.66 2.06 0.77
CA SER A 175 -6.94 2.37 2.01
C SER A 175 -6.87 1.16 2.94
N GLY A 176 -7.98 0.45 3.11
CA GLY A 176 -8.02 -0.80 3.87
C GLY A 176 -7.05 -1.83 3.30
N LEU A 177 -7.03 -2.01 1.99
CA LEU A 177 -6.17 -2.98 1.32
C LEU A 177 -4.68 -2.65 1.45
N VAL A 178 -4.29 -1.37 1.34
CA VAL A 178 -2.90 -0.93 1.61
C VAL A 178 -2.52 -1.17 3.08
N ARG A 179 -3.46 -0.95 4.01
CA ARG A 179 -3.23 -1.24 5.43
C ARG A 179 -3.05 -2.74 5.68
N ASP A 180 -3.82 -3.58 5.01
CA ASP A 180 -3.70 -5.05 5.11
C ASP A 180 -2.36 -5.52 4.56
N ALA A 181 -1.93 -4.98 3.41
CA ALA A 181 -0.60 -5.23 2.85
C ALA A 181 0.53 -4.78 3.80
N SER A 182 0.39 -3.62 4.43
CA SER A 182 1.30 -3.14 5.49
C SER A 182 1.33 -4.10 6.69
N GLY A 183 0.17 -4.60 7.12
CA GLY A 183 0.06 -5.63 8.15
C GLY A 183 0.78 -6.92 7.77
N LEU A 184 0.62 -7.38 6.53
CA LEU A 184 1.33 -8.54 5.99
C LEU A 184 2.85 -8.34 6.05
N VAL A 185 3.36 -7.20 5.59
CA VAL A 185 4.79 -6.87 5.63
C VAL A 185 5.33 -6.86 7.06
N ARG A 186 4.60 -6.25 8.01
CA ARG A 186 4.98 -6.27 9.43
C ARG A 186 5.05 -7.67 10.00
N ASN A 187 4.06 -8.50 9.69
CA ASN A 187 4.03 -9.87 10.19
C ASN A 187 5.19 -10.68 9.60
N ALA A 188 5.52 -10.50 8.31
CA ALA A 188 6.68 -11.12 7.68
C ALA A 188 7.98 -10.69 8.38
N SER A 189 8.08 -9.42 8.79
CA SER A 189 9.21 -8.89 9.59
C SER A 189 9.33 -9.61 10.93
N GLY A 190 8.21 -9.88 11.60
CA GLY A 190 8.17 -10.69 12.82
C GLY A 190 8.70 -12.10 12.60
N LEU A 191 8.25 -12.76 11.53
CA LEU A 191 8.69 -14.11 11.16
C LEU A 191 10.19 -14.16 10.86
N VAL A 192 10.69 -13.21 10.08
CA VAL A 192 12.12 -13.08 9.77
C VAL A 192 12.96 -12.89 11.03
N ARG A 193 12.50 -12.07 11.99
CA ARG A 193 13.21 -11.89 13.28
C ARG A 193 13.26 -13.19 14.08
N ASN A 194 12.19 -13.98 14.07
CA ASN A 194 12.19 -15.28 14.73
C ASN A 194 13.16 -16.26 14.05
N ALA A 195 13.16 -16.32 12.71
CA ALA A 195 14.04 -17.17 11.93
C ALA A 195 15.52 -16.78 12.07
N SER A 196 15.83 -15.48 12.03
CA SER A 196 17.19 -14.96 12.20
C SER A 196 17.68 -15.02 13.67
N GLY A 197 16.77 -14.94 14.64
CA GLY A 197 17.06 -15.03 16.08
C GLY A 197 17.34 -16.45 16.59
N LEU A 198 16.95 -17.49 15.85
CA LEU A 198 17.34 -18.89 16.08
C LEU A 198 18.80 -19.19 15.66
N VAL A 199 19.50 -18.21 15.09
CA VAL A 199 20.93 -18.30 14.75
C VAL A 199 21.75 -17.55 15.82
N ARG A 200 21.84 -18.11 17.02
CA ARG A 200 22.86 -17.76 18.03
C ARG A 200 23.35 -18.99 18.75
#